data_AF-A0A7X8MPW2-F1
#
_entry.id   AF-A0A7X8MPW2-F1
#
_cell.length_a   1.000
_cell.length_b   1.000
_cell.length_c   1.000
_cell.angle_alpha   90.00
_cell.angle_beta   90.00
_cell.angle_gamma   90.00
#
_symmetry.space_group_name_H-M   'P 1'
#
loop_
_entity.id
_entity.type
_entity.pdbx_description
1 polymer ?
#
loop_
_entity_poly.entity_id
_entity_poly.type
_entity_poly.pdbx_seq_one_letter_code
_entity_poly.pdbx_strand_id
1 'polypeptide(L)'
;MKNLDKQSQSKKQRYYPLRRPDDPYSVDLIPVSEEIYQELNRIINRIRKQEQRAGRCFCPKHLFWKCAADCDVCSYHKKGEFLSLDVLVADENKDKNTLIDLIADESDLSEELEEKAFKEAVQAAIQSLSPRDREITRLFMDGLSERAIASKIDCPRKTVNYRKSVIFKTLLEKLSDWF
;
A
#
# COMPACT_ATOMS: atom_id res chain seq x y z
N MET A 1 -29.28 -47.34 -36.07
CA MET A 1 -28.32 -46.23 -35.94
C MET A 1 -28.93 -45.13 -35.08
N LYS A 2 -28.57 -45.07 -33.80
CA LYS A 2 -28.50 -43.84 -33.01
C LYS A 2 -27.33 -44.01 -32.05
N ASN A 3 -26.22 -43.40 -32.41
CA ASN A 3 -25.11 -43.14 -31.49
C ASN A 3 -25.70 -42.36 -30.31
N LEU A 4 -25.50 -42.85 -29.09
CA LEU A 4 -25.67 -42.05 -27.89
C LEU A 4 -24.29 -41.82 -27.32
N ASP A 5 -23.94 -40.55 -27.35
CA ASP A 5 -22.61 -40.00 -27.25
C ASP A 5 -21.95 -40.23 -25.89
N LYS A 6 -20.63 -40.41 -26.01
CA LYS A 6 -19.59 -40.10 -25.03
C LYS A 6 -20.02 -39.12 -23.93
N GLN A 7 -20.13 -39.60 -22.69
CA GLN A 7 -19.87 -38.77 -21.51
C GLN A 7 -19.08 -39.57 -20.46
N SER A 8 -17.83 -39.89 -20.79
CA SER A 8 -16.80 -40.08 -19.76
C SER A 8 -16.34 -38.70 -19.30
N GLN A 9 -17.15 -38.01 -18.51
CA GLN A 9 -16.64 -36.97 -17.63
C GLN A 9 -16.27 -37.67 -16.33
N SER A 10 -14.97 -37.91 -16.14
CA SER A 10 -14.38 -38.25 -14.84
C SER A 10 -15.03 -37.36 -13.78
N LYS A 11 -15.88 -37.93 -12.90
CA LYS A 11 -16.54 -37.19 -11.81
C LYS A 11 -15.46 -36.58 -10.93
N LYS A 12 -15.16 -35.29 -11.13
CA LYS A 12 -14.20 -34.57 -10.30
C LYS A 12 -14.76 -34.51 -8.89
N GLN A 13 -13.99 -34.98 -7.92
CA GLN A 13 -14.35 -34.93 -6.52
C GLN A 13 -14.62 -33.47 -6.11
N ARG A 14 -15.74 -33.23 -5.43
CA ARG A 14 -16.09 -31.92 -4.86
C ARG A 14 -15.74 -31.86 -3.40
N TYR A 15 -15.49 -30.65 -2.91
CA TYR A 15 -15.06 -30.39 -1.56
C TYR A 15 -15.84 -29.25 -0.93
N TYR A 16 -16.06 -29.35 0.37
CA TYR A 16 -16.55 -28.28 1.23
C TYR A 16 -15.40 -27.80 2.14
N PRO A 17 -15.13 -26.47 2.20
CA PRO A 17 -14.07 -25.94 3.06
C PRO A 17 -14.57 -25.80 4.50
N LEU A 18 -14.13 -26.66 5.40
CA LEU A 18 -14.38 -26.51 6.84
C LEU A 18 -13.25 -25.69 7.46
N ARG A 19 -13.57 -24.57 8.10
CA ARG A 19 -12.57 -23.71 8.76
C ARG A 19 -12.09 -24.35 10.06
N ARG A 20 -10.79 -24.30 10.33
CA ARG A 20 -10.22 -24.80 11.59
C ARG A 20 -10.50 -23.80 12.73
N PRO A 21 -10.87 -24.26 13.94
CA PRO A 21 -11.03 -23.38 15.10
C PRO A 21 -9.73 -22.67 15.50
N ASP A 22 -8.60 -23.37 15.41
CA ASP A 22 -7.30 -22.88 15.89
C ASP A 22 -6.60 -21.95 14.88
N ASP A 23 -6.96 -22.01 13.59
CA ASP A 23 -6.41 -21.17 12.53
C ASP A 23 -7.50 -20.70 11.56
N PRO A 24 -7.96 -19.43 11.68
CA PRO A 24 -9.02 -18.90 10.83
C PRO A 24 -8.59 -18.68 9.37
N TYR A 25 -7.31 -18.84 9.01
CA TYR A 25 -6.83 -18.72 7.62
C TYR A 25 -6.74 -20.06 6.87
N SER A 26 -6.79 -21.16 7.63
CA SER A 26 -6.71 -22.53 7.11
C SER A 26 -8.08 -23.19 7.05
N VAL A 27 -8.25 -24.06 6.05
CA VAL A 27 -9.48 -24.84 5.84
C VAL A 27 -9.13 -26.28 5.51
N ASP A 28 -9.91 -27.20 6.05
CA ASP A 28 -9.89 -28.62 5.69
C ASP A 28 -10.91 -28.88 4.58
N LEU A 29 -10.48 -29.60 3.56
CA LEU A 29 -11.31 -29.90 2.39
C LEU A 29 -12.02 -31.24 2.59
N ILE A 30 -13.30 -31.19 2.94
CA ILE A 30 -14.12 -32.38 3.16
C ILE A 30 -14.74 -32.81 1.83
N PRO A 31 -14.51 -34.05 1.36
CA PRO A 31 -15.11 -34.53 0.13
C PRO A 31 -16.64 -34.63 0.29
N VAL A 32 -17.38 -34.06 -0.67
CA VAL A 32 -18.85 -34.06 -0.70
C VAL A 32 -19.37 -34.53 -2.06
N SER A 33 -20.65 -34.93 -2.11
CA SER A 33 -21.33 -35.22 -3.37
C SER A 33 -21.57 -33.92 -4.16
N GLU A 34 -21.79 -34.05 -5.48
CA GLU A 34 -22.09 -32.90 -6.35
C GLU A 34 -23.38 -32.18 -5.94
N GLU A 35 -24.41 -32.93 -5.53
CA GLU A 35 -25.70 -32.38 -5.08
C GLU A 35 -25.53 -31.49 -3.85
N ILE A 36 -24.82 -32.00 -2.83
CA ILE A 36 -24.49 -31.26 -1.61
C ILE A 36 -23.63 -30.04 -1.95
N TYR A 37 -22.62 -30.19 -2.81
CA TYR A 37 -21.76 -29.08 -3.24
C TYR A 37 -22.57 -27.96 -3.90
N GLN A 38 -23.53 -28.29 -4.76
CA GLN A 38 -24.36 -27.29 -5.45
C GLN A 38 -25.28 -26.54 -4.48
N GLU A 39 -25.92 -27.24 -3.55
CA GLU A 39 -26.77 -26.64 -2.53
C GLU A 39 -25.99 -25.70 -1.61
N LEU A 40 -24.87 -26.18 -1.06
CA LEU A 40 -23.98 -25.38 -0.22
C LEU A 40 -23.45 -24.15 -0.94
N ASN A 41 -22.98 -24.29 -2.19
CA ASN A 41 -22.48 -23.14 -2.94
C ASN A 41 -23.56 -22.10 -3.25
N ARG A 42 -24.82 -22.50 -3.43
CA ARG A 42 -25.91 -21.53 -3.60
C ARG A 42 -26.06 -20.65 -2.36
N ILE A 43 -26.05 -21.26 -1.18
CA ILE A 43 -26.15 -20.56 0.11
C ILE A 43 -24.91 -19.69 0.33
N ILE A 44 -23.71 -20.25 0.17
CA ILE A 44 -22.44 -19.56 0.36
C ILE A 44 -22.34 -18.33 -0.56
N ASN A 45 -22.68 -18.50 -1.84
CA ASN A 45 -22.64 -17.41 -2.80
C ASN A 45 -23.67 -16.31 -2.49
N ARG A 46 -24.85 -16.68 -1.97
CA ARG A 46 -25.88 -15.71 -1.56
C ARG A 46 -25.36 -14.83 -0.42
N ILE A 47 -24.87 -15.45 0.66
CA ILE A 47 -24.33 -14.75 1.84
C ILE A 47 -23.13 -13.90 1.44
N ARG A 48 -22.15 -14.48 0.72
CA ARG A 48 -20.95 -13.74 0.28
C ARG A 48 -21.32 -12.50 -0.56
N LYS A 49 -22.25 -12.63 -1.51
CA LYS A 49 -22.68 -11.49 -2.34
C LYS A 49 -23.46 -10.45 -1.54
N GLN A 50 -24.25 -10.85 -0.54
CA GLN A 50 -24.93 -9.93 0.36
C GLN A 50 -23.92 -9.12 1.18
N GLU A 51 -22.95 -9.79 1.80
CA GLU A 51 -21.90 -9.14 2.59
C GLU A 51 -20.96 -8.27 1.74
N GLN A 52 -20.67 -8.67 0.50
CA GLN A 52 -19.90 -7.84 -0.45
C GLN A 52 -20.64 -6.57 -0.83
N ARG A 53 -21.96 -6.63 -1.09
CA ARG A 53 -22.78 -5.44 -1.37
C ARG A 53 -22.90 -4.52 -0.16
N ALA A 54 -22.91 -5.09 1.04
CA ALA A 54 -22.89 -4.33 2.29
C ALA A 54 -21.50 -3.78 2.65
N GLY A 55 -20.46 -4.03 1.83
CA GLY A 55 -19.10 -3.57 2.10
C GLY A 55 -18.40 -4.25 3.28
N ARG A 56 -18.96 -5.34 3.82
CA ARG A 56 -18.41 -6.08 4.97
C ARG A 56 -17.49 -7.22 4.59
N CYS A 57 -17.52 -7.70 3.34
CA CYS A 57 -16.71 -8.82 2.87
C CYS A 57 -15.67 -8.39 1.83
N PHE A 58 -14.39 -8.61 2.13
CA PHE A 58 -13.24 -8.32 1.27
C PHE A 58 -12.59 -9.59 0.71
N CYS A 59 -13.29 -10.72 0.74
CA CYS A 59 -12.75 -11.99 0.26
C CYS A 59 -12.40 -11.89 -1.23
N PRO A 60 -11.12 -12.10 -1.63
CA PRO A 60 -10.72 -12.00 -3.03
C PRO A 60 -11.20 -13.22 -3.81
N LYS A 61 -11.50 -13.03 -5.10
CA LYS A 61 -12.10 -14.06 -5.98
C LYS A 61 -11.31 -15.37 -6.00
N HIS A 62 -9.97 -15.30 -5.96
CA HIS A 62 -9.10 -16.48 -5.99
C HIS A 62 -9.15 -17.32 -4.70
N LEU A 63 -9.76 -16.82 -3.62
CA LEU A 63 -9.94 -17.52 -2.34
C LEU A 63 -11.38 -17.95 -2.07
N PHE A 64 -12.28 -17.82 -3.03
CA PHE A 64 -13.67 -18.25 -2.87
C PHE A 64 -13.83 -19.73 -2.53
N TRP A 65 -12.86 -20.57 -2.90
CA TRP A 65 -12.83 -21.99 -2.55
C TRP A 65 -12.64 -22.24 -1.04
N LYS A 66 -12.17 -21.25 -0.26
CA LYS A 66 -12.06 -21.30 1.22
C LYS A 66 -13.32 -20.78 1.92
N CYS A 67 -14.32 -20.30 1.19
CA CYS A 67 -15.47 -19.63 1.77
C CYS A 67 -16.52 -20.65 2.22
N ALA A 68 -16.76 -20.71 3.54
CA ALA A 68 -17.83 -21.51 4.14
C ALA A 68 -19.09 -20.69 4.45
N ALA A 69 -19.07 -19.38 4.14
CA ALA A 69 -20.08 -18.38 4.57
C ALA A 69 -20.28 -18.25 6.09
N ASP A 70 -19.33 -18.76 6.87
CA ASP A 70 -19.19 -18.47 8.29
C ASP A 70 -18.43 -17.15 8.46
N CYS A 71 -19.18 -16.04 8.50
CA CYS A 71 -18.63 -14.68 8.49
C CYS A 71 -18.06 -14.25 9.84
N ASP A 72 -18.60 -14.75 10.96
CA ASP A 72 -18.23 -14.32 12.31
C ASP A 72 -16.77 -14.64 12.65
N VAL A 73 -16.25 -15.73 12.08
CA VAL A 73 -14.85 -16.18 12.24
C VAL A 73 -13.98 -15.92 10.99
N CYS A 74 -14.53 -15.28 9.96
CA CYS A 74 -13.83 -15.08 8.69
C CYS A 74 -12.85 -13.91 8.77
N SER A 75 -11.57 -14.16 8.49
CA SER A 75 -10.55 -13.10 8.43
C SER A 75 -10.75 -12.08 7.30
N TYR A 76 -11.59 -12.39 6.31
CA TYR A 76 -11.94 -11.48 5.21
C TYR A 76 -13.23 -10.69 5.47
N HIS A 77 -13.88 -10.92 6.62
CA HIS A 77 -15.07 -10.21 7.03
C HIS A 77 -14.69 -9.11 8.01
N LYS A 78 -15.24 -7.91 7.79
CA LYS A 78 -15.02 -6.77 8.66
C LYS A 78 -15.83 -6.97 9.94
N LYS A 79 -15.13 -7.22 11.04
CA LYS A 79 -15.74 -7.26 12.37
C LYS A 79 -16.06 -5.84 12.82
N GLY A 80 -17.34 -5.51 12.94
CA GLY A 80 -17.82 -4.23 13.46
C GLY A 80 -18.91 -3.57 12.62
N GLU A 81 -19.72 -2.75 13.28
CA GLU A 81 -20.71 -1.88 12.64
C GLU A 81 -19.99 -0.65 12.04
N PHE A 82 -20.36 -0.25 10.83
CA PHE A 82 -19.87 1.01 10.28
C PHE A 82 -20.62 2.15 11.00
N LEU A 83 -19.89 2.99 11.72
CA LEU A 83 -20.39 4.31 12.06
C LEU A 83 -20.16 5.19 10.83
N SER A 84 -21.23 5.83 10.33
CA SER A 84 -21.07 6.85 9.29
C SER A 84 -20.26 8.00 9.88
N LEU A 85 -19.28 8.51 9.13
CA LEU A 85 -18.55 9.71 9.53
C LEU A 85 -19.48 10.94 9.60
N ASP A 86 -20.59 10.90 8.87
CA ASP A 86 -21.65 11.91 8.88
C ASP A 86 -22.66 11.73 10.04
N VAL A 87 -22.46 10.75 10.94
CA VAL A 87 -23.34 10.62 12.11
C VAL A 87 -23.17 11.84 12.99
N LEU A 88 -24.28 12.51 13.30
CA LEU A 88 -24.34 13.58 14.28
C LEU A 88 -24.09 13.02 15.68
N VAL A 89 -23.06 13.53 16.34
CA VAL A 89 -22.76 13.30 17.75
C VAL A 89 -23.22 14.54 18.50
N ALA A 90 -24.22 14.39 19.35
CA ALA A 90 -24.66 15.47 20.22
C ALA A 90 -23.72 15.53 21.43
N ASP A 91 -22.97 16.61 21.56
CA ASP A 91 -22.31 16.94 22.82
C ASP A 91 -23.33 17.56 23.79
N GLU A 92 -23.03 17.52 25.09
CA GLU A 92 -23.86 18.08 26.18
C GLU A 92 -24.23 19.56 25.94
N ASN A 93 -23.45 20.26 25.10
CA ASN A 93 -23.61 21.66 24.71
C ASN A 93 -24.55 21.92 23.52
N LYS A 94 -25.26 20.90 22.98
CA LYS A 94 -26.21 21.00 21.84
C LYS A 94 -25.62 21.36 20.47
N ASP A 95 -24.30 21.49 20.35
CA ASP A 95 -23.66 21.60 19.04
C ASP A 95 -23.69 20.23 18.34
N LYS A 96 -24.16 20.24 17.09
CA LYS A 96 -24.32 19.03 16.28
C LYS A 96 -23.06 18.83 15.44
N ASN A 97 -22.03 18.24 16.03
CA ASN A 97 -20.83 17.87 15.30
C ASN A 97 -21.03 16.52 14.62
N THR A 98 -20.43 16.32 13.45
CA THR A 98 -20.34 14.99 12.86
C THR A 98 -19.16 14.22 13.46
N LEU A 99 -19.13 12.89 13.31
CA LEU A 99 -17.99 12.10 13.75
C LEU A 99 -16.68 12.54 13.08
N ILE A 100 -16.70 13.00 11.83
CA ILE A 100 -15.50 13.50 11.16
C ILE A 100 -14.97 14.79 11.77
N ASP A 101 -15.84 15.68 12.26
CA ASP A 101 -15.41 16.93 12.90
C ASP A 101 -14.67 16.69 14.23
N LEU A 102 -14.85 15.50 14.82
CA LEU A 102 -14.22 15.10 16.09
C LEU A 102 -12.92 14.31 15.89
N ILE A 103 -12.63 13.86 14.67
CA ILE A 103 -11.37 13.18 14.35
C ILE A 103 -10.30 14.26 14.18
N ALA A 104 -9.28 14.22 15.05
CA ALA A 104 -8.14 15.12 14.93
C ALA A 104 -7.39 14.83 13.62
N ASP A 105 -6.98 15.91 12.94
CA ASP A 105 -6.02 15.78 11.84
C ASP A 105 -4.65 15.41 12.43
N GLU A 106 -4.12 14.25 12.04
CA GLU A 106 -2.81 13.77 12.46
C GLU A 106 -1.69 14.34 11.58
N SER A 107 -1.99 15.21 10.62
CA SER A 107 -0.96 15.86 9.80
C SER A 107 -0.03 16.71 10.67
N ASP A 108 1.25 16.35 10.71
CA ASP A 108 2.28 17.11 11.40
C ASP A 108 2.86 18.18 10.46
N LEU A 109 2.35 19.41 10.57
CA LEU A 109 2.85 20.55 9.82
C LEU A 109 4.29 20.92 10.18
N SER A 110 4.83 20.43 11.31
CA SER A 110 6.22 20.70 11.68
C SER A 110 7.20 20.02 10.72
N GLU A 111 6.92 18.80 10.28
CA GLU A 111 7.76 18.08 9.32
C GLU A 111 7.83 18.81 7.97
N GLU A 112 6.69 19.34 7.48
CA GLU A 112 6.66 20.12 6.24
C GLU A 112 7.47 21.42 6.34
N LEU A 113 7.41 22.09 7.49
CA LEU A 113 8.17 23.32 7.74
C LEU A 113 9.68 23.05 7.85
N GLU A 114 10.06 21.99 8.54
CA GLU A 114 11.46 21.55 8.65
C GLU A 114 12.04 21.16 7.29
N GLU A 115 11.30 20.40 6.49
CA GLU A 115 11.72 20.01 5.14
C GLU A 115 11.93 21.24 4.24
N LYS A 116 11.02 22.22 4.32
CA LYS A 116 11.14 23.48 3.57
C LYS A 116 12.38 24.26 3.98
N ALA A 117 12.60 24.43 5.28
CA ALA A 117 13.75 25.17 5.79
C ALA A 117 15.08 24.47 5.45
N PHE A 118 15.11 23.14 5.48
CA PHE A 118 16.27 22.35 5.04
C PHE A 118 16.57 22.57 3.55
N LYS A 119 15.55 22.53 2.68
CA LYS A 119 15.70 22.79 1.23
C LYS A 119 16.29 24.17 0.96
N GLU A 120 15.82 25.20 1.66
CA GLU A 120 16.35 26.56 1.55
C GLU A 120 17.83 26.64 1.98
N ALA A 121 18.19 25.98 3.09
CA ALA A 121 19.58 25.92 3.56
C ALA A 121 20.50 25.22 2.55
N VAL A 122 20.07 24.07 1.98
CA VAL A 122 20.82 23.35 0.94
C VAL A 122 21.04 24.23 -0.29
N GLN A 123 19.99 24.93 -0.74
CA GLN A 123 20.08 25.82 -1.89
C GLN A 123 21.08 26.96 -1.65
N ALA A 124 21.04 27.59 -0.46
CA ALA A 124 21.99 28.63 -0.08
C ALA A 124 23.44 28.09 -0.01
N ALA A 125 23.63 26.89 0.54
CA ALA A 125 24.93 26.23 0.59
C ALA A 125 25.49 25.99 -0.81
N ILE A 126 24.69 25.50 -1.76
CA ILE A 126 25.09 25.30 -3.16
C ILE A 126 25.40 26.64 -3.86
N GLN A 127 24.58 27.68 -3.62
CA GLN A 127 24.78 29.02 -4.18
C GLN A 127 26.13 29.63 -3.76
N SER A 128 26.58 29.33 -2.54
CA SER A 128 27.85 29.82 -2.00
C SER A 128 29.09 29.13 -2.57
N LEU A 129 28.93 28.04 -3.33
CA LEU A 129 30.03 27.36 -4.01
C LEU A 129 30.58 28.20 -5.17
N SER A 130 31.83 27.93 -5.53
CA SER A 130 32.44 28.52 -6.73
C SER A 130 31.62 28.18 -7.99
N PRO A 131 31.64 29.03 -9.03
CA PRO A 131 30.84 28.79 -10.25
C PRO A 131 31.10 27.41 -10.86
N ARG A 132 32.36 26.96 -10.84
CA ARG A 132 32.75 25.63 -11.33
C ARG A 132 32.15 24.50 -10.50
N ASP A 133 32.20 24.60 -9.18
CA ASP A 133 31.67 23.57 -8.29
C ASP A 133 30.15 23.51 -8.33
N ARG A 134 29.51 24.67 -8.47
CA ARG A 134 28.07 24.77 -8.65
C ARG A 134 27.62 24.03 -9.91
N GLU A 135 28.34 24.21 -11.02
CA GLU A 135 28.04 23.47 -12.25
C GLU A 135 28.34 21.97 -12.11
N ILE A 136 29.43 21.57 -11.43
CA ILE A 136 29.69 20.15 -11.11
C ILE A 136 28.53 19.56 -10.30
N THR A 137 28.06 20.29 -9.28
CA THR A 137 26.94 19.87 -8.41
C THR A 137 25.66 19.72 -9.21
N ARG A 138 25.33 20.71 -10.04
CA ARG A 138 24.15 20.69 -10.92
C ARG A 138 24.17 19.49 -11.86
N LEU A 139 25.28 19.26 -12.56
CA LEU A 139 25.40 18.13 -13.48
C LEU A 139 25.35 16.77 -12.75
N PHE A 140 25.82 16.71 -11.51
CA PHE A 140 25.68 15.52 -10.68
C PHE A 140 24.23 15.28 -10.24
N MET A 141 23.51 16.34 -9.86
CA MET A 141 22.07 16.28 -9.56
C MET A 141 21.25 15.88 -10.79
N ASP A 142 21.65 16.30 -11.99
CA ASP A 142 21.07 15.89 -13.28
C ASP A 142 21.36 14.39 -13.61
N GLY A 143 22.09 13.67 -12.76
CA GLY A 143 22.36 12.22 -12.89
C GLY A 143 23.53 11.86 -13.81
N LEU A 144 24.37 12.82 -14.20
CA LEU A 144 25.51 12.53 -15.07
C LEU A 144 26.64 11.81 -14.31
N SER A 145 27.28 10.85 -14.97
CA SER A 145 28.50 10.21 -14.45
C SER A 145 29.68 11.19 -14.41
N GLU A 146 30.66 10.95 -13.54
CA GLU A 146 31.84 11.84 -13.42
C GLU A 146 32.63 11.95 -14.71
N ARG A 147 32.60 10.92 -15.56
CA ARG A 147 33.20 10.95 -16.90
C ARG A 147 32.45 11.90 -17.83
N ALA A 148 31.11 11.87 -17.82
CA ALA A 148 30.29 12.78 -18.62
C ALA A 148 30.42 14.24 -18.15
N ILE A 149 30.48 14.45 -16.83
CA ILE A 149 30.73 15.77 -16.22
C ILE A 149 32.11 16.30 -16.64
N ALA A 150 33.14 15.46 -16.56
CA ALA A 150 34.50 15.79 -16.97
C ALA A 150 34.58 16.24 -18.44
N SER A 151 33.87 15.54 -19.34
CA SER A 151 33.76 15.93 -20.74
C SER A 151 33.00 17.24 -20.94
N LYS A 152 31.93 17.51 -20.18
CA LYS A 152 31.17 18.78 -20.27
C LYS A 152 31.96 20.01 -19.78
N ILE A 153 32.73 19.84 -18.71
CA ILE A 153 33.50 20.92 -18.06
C ILE A 153 34.90 21.06 -18.69
N ASP A 154 35.24 20.19 -19.64
CA ASP A 154 36.56 20.11 -20.27
C ASP A 154 37.69 19.98 -19.24
N CYS A 155 37.64 18.93 -18.42
CA CYS A 155 38.69 18.66 -17.45
C CYS A 155 38.93 17.17 -17.22
N PRO A 156 40.08 16.77 -16.64
CA PRO A 156 40.33 15.38 -16.31
C PRO A 156 39.32 14.83 -15.30
N ARG A 157 38.91 13.57 -15.47
CA ARG A 157 38.01 12.87 -14.51
C ARG A 157 38.51 12.94 -13.07
N LYS A 158 39.84 12.86 -12.86
CA LYS A 158 40.45 12.98 -11.53
C LYS A 158 40.11 14.31 -10.85
N THR A 159 40.04 15.39 -11.61
CA THR A 159 39.67 16.72 -11.12
C THR A 159 38.22 16.73 -10.65
N VAL A 160 37.28 16.17 -11.41
CA VAL A 160 35.87 16.07 -11.00
C VAL A 160 35.72 15.28 -9.71
N ASN A 161 36.41 14.13 -9.59
CA ASN A 161 36.38 13.33 -8.36
C ASN A 161 36.89 14.10 -7.14
N TYR A 162 38.03 14.79 -7.29
CA TYR A 162 38.58 15.62 -6.22
C TYR A 162 37.62 16.74 -5.84
N ARG A 163 37.09 17.49 -6.82
CA ARG A 163 36.13 18.57 -6.56
C ARG A 163 34.86 18.06 -5.91
N LYS A 164 34.33 16.90 -6.32
CA LYS A 164 33.20 16.24 -5.67
C LYS A 164 33.46 16.02 -4.18
N SER A 165 34.62 15.47 -3.80
CA SER A 165 34.96 15.30 -2.38
C SER A 165 35.03 16.62 -1.61
N VAL A 166 35.58 17.67 -2.22
CA VAL A 166 35.65 19.01 -1.61
C VAL A 166 34.25 19.60 -1.45
N ILE A 167 33.41 19.52 -2.48
CA ILE A 167 32.02 19.98 -2.47
C ILE A 167 31.23 19.31 -1.35
N PHE A 168 31.25 17.98 -1.26
CA PHE A 168 30.52 17.26 -0.21
C PHE A 168 31.00 17.66 1.18
N LYS A 169 32.32 17.80 1.38
CA LYS A 169 32.87 18.24 2.65
C LYS A 169 32.38 19.65 3.00
N THR A 170 32.45 20.59 2.07
CA THR A 170 31.99 21.97 2.27
C THR A 170 30.48 22.05 2.52
N LEU A 171 29.68 21.24 1.82
CA LEU A 171 28.23 21.21 2.03
C LEU A 171 27.88 20.63 3.41
N LEU A 172 28.54 19.55 3.83
CA LEU A 172 28.36 18.97 5.17
C LEU A 172 28.76 19.94 6.28
N GLU A 173 29.89 20.64 6.12
CA GLU A 173 30.33 21.66 7.07
C GLU A 173 29.33 22.83 7.18
N LYS A 174 28.69 23.23 6.08
CA LYS A 174 27.71 24.33 6.06
C LYS A 174 26.31 23.92 6.53
N LEU A 175 26.00 22.64 6.47
CA LEU A 175 24.72 22.07 6.86
C LEU A 175 24.82 21.28 8.16
N SER A 176 25.89 21.45 8.94
CA SER A 176 26.10 20.71 10.19
C SER A 176 24.98 20.91 11.19
N ASP A 177 24.33 22.07 11.19
CA ASP A 177 23.23 22.37 12.12
C ASP A 177 21.96 21.55 11.84
N TRP A 178 21.92 20.85 10.69
CA TRP A 178 20.82 19.98 10.26
C TRP A 178 21.08 18.49 10.48
N PHE A 179 22.29 18.10 10.95
CA PHE A 179 22.71 16.71 11.10
C PHE A 179 23.33 16.44 12.48
#